data_AF-A0A6I4Q8M2-F1
#
_entry.id   AF-A0A6I4Q8M2-F1
#
_cell.length_a   1.000
_cell.length_b   1.000
_cell.length_c   1.000
_cell.angle_alpha   90.00
_cell.angle_beta   90.00
_cell.angle_gamma   90.00
#
_symmetry.space_group_name_H-M   'P 1'
#
loop_
_entity.id
_entity.type
_entity.pdbx_description
1 polymer ?
#
loop_
_entity_poly.entity_id
_entity_poly.type
_entity_poly.pdbx_seq_one_letter_code
_entity_poly.pdbx_strand_id
1 'polypeptide(L)'
;MASGIWHLACQTYAQNLFQFHRSLKQTQFLFSSARSFRVAKWTPSSRSFQAMFSAGTSTTSSAKLSSISKWLLGPPLLSKPPLWFKPSLLSKSALFFVALLLLSYTQGSVALTAQTSRVIEGSAPYLTFDGGQTKATNTDTFLAIELPDGRRITQSANTSSATNPIRLPSGNYTFNDIHTVVPASVPLVNGEYAIDINNLVSQGKWGDDDGDGQGANGVTASGRIDLTIRDKNGTTVSRNDTLSLCKAPYKVTLSSTGGTLETRYGVPRGSRFYGGTAEYYITLSSQPVICSVRPNLYFGGTGDNVSSLWGSELDDSKYAGPSNIWSPTKGFLVQSASPSSYELNFPTTGADGLYFDLDVGGIDASQLSWTVNTSGRLRATVSWTRPRSGTFTAPDGRTVQADVWIRDKSSYVTRVTLRGPRASSSQINSSRPSRLTPSLSLPQTFELVGRDRGGNEVRYGFVLRQWFVHRGGKEVTQSNQISWCSGLGYRLVRVRDLTNAVRTGNYPISGAVPSSSGNWYQRHIGAGFFTEWGYMFYYADAGFVNSHYWASDASGSDGFYVVSFNGNVYRLDIYSSDYAVCTAP
;
A
#
# COMPACT_ATOMS: atom_id res chain seq x y z
N MET A 1 16.71 15.96 -73.02
CA MET A 1 16.06 15.01 -72.09
C MET A 1 15.48 15.88 -70.97
N ALA A 2 14.20 16.25 -70.90
CA ALA A 2 12.93 15.50 -71.09
C ALA A 2 12.78 14.38 -70.03
N SER A 3 11.67 14.23 -69.29
CA SER A 3 10.36 14.94 -69.23
C SER A 3 9.72 14.69 -67.83
N GLY A 4 8.75 15.42 -67.24
CA GLY A 4 7.99 16.65 -67.59
C GLY A 4 7.30 17.24 -66.32
N ILE A 5 6.92 18.53 -66.22
CA ILE A 5 5.60 19.17 -66.54
C ILE A 5 4.40 18.41 -65.87
N TRP A 6 3.50 18.97 -65.03
CA TRP A 6 2.64 20.19 -65.08
C TRP A 6 2.22 20.69 -63.65
N HIS A 7 1.50 21.81 -63.38
CA HIS A 7 1.52 23.22 -63.88
C HIS A 7 0.48 24.13 -63.12
N LEU A 8 0.80 25.41 -62.83
CA LEU A 8 -0.12 26.54 -62.46
C LEU A 8 -0.91 26.49 -61.10
N ALA A 9 -1.46 27.56 -60.49
CA ALA A 9 -1.63 29.00 -60.86
C ALA A 9 -1.67 30.00 -59.64
N CYS A 10 -1.88 31.30 -59.94
CA CYS A 10 -1.96 32.50 -59.07
C CYS A 10 -3.20 32.57 -58.12
N GLN A 11 -3.23 33.36 -57.02
CA GLN A 11 -3.38 34.85 -56.90
C GLN A 11 -4.69 35.33 -57.60
N THR A 12 -5.63 36.12 -57.05
CA THR A 12 -5.57 37.38 -56.27
C THR A 12 -6.94 37.86 -55.70
N TYR A 13 -6.92 38.78 -54.72
CA TYR A 13 -7.90 39.88 -54.47
C TYR A 13 -9.32 39.63 -53.90
N ALA A 14 -9.95 40.73 -53.46
CA ALA A 14 -11.23 40.83 -52.74
C ALA A 14 -12.09 41.98 -53.28
N GLN A 15 -13.40 42.01 -52.95
CA GLN A 15 -14.26 43.19 -53.13
C GLN A 15 -15.47 43.21 -52.18
N ASN A 16 -15.99 44.41 -51.91
CA ASN A 16 -17.18 44.67 -51.08
C ASN A 16 -18.42 44.93 -51.95
N LEU A 17 -19.63 44.74 -51.41
CA LEU A 17 -20.76 45.63 -51.72
C LEU A 17 -21.79 45.72 -50.58
N PHE A 18 -22.40 46.89 -50.44
CA PHE A 18 -23.54 47.16 -49.54
C PHE A 18 -24.87 47.02 -50.28
N GLN A 19 -25.94 46.69 -49.55
CA GLN A 19 -27.26 47.32 -49.75
C GLN A 19 -27.92 47.63 -48.40
N PHE A 20 -28.86 48.57 -48.40
CA PHE A 20 -29.38 49.26 -47.22
C PHE A 20 -30.86 49.60 -47.42
N HIS A 21 -31.74 49.28 -46.45
CA HIS A 21 -33.12 49.77 -46.41
C HIS A 21 -33.57 50.04 -44.97
N ARG A 22 -34.60 50.89 -44.81
CA ARG A 22 -34.75 51.77 -43.64
C ARG A 22 -36.22 51.99 -43.28
N SER A 23 -36.62 51.76 -42.02
CA SER A 23 -37.93 52.19 -41.50
C SER A 23 -37.89 52.50 -39.99
N LEU A 24 -38.77 53.41 -39.55
CA LEU A 24 -38.93 53.88 -38.15
C LEU A 24 -39.85 52.91 -37.37
N LYS A 25 -39.91 52.85 -36.02
CA LYS A 25 -39.97 53.93 -35.00
C LYS A 25 -39.61 53.45 -33.58
N GLN A 26 -39.26 54.44 -32.73
CA GLN A 26 -39.39 54.51 -31.26
C GLN A 26 -38.62 53.51 -30.36
N THR A 27 -38.42 53.94 -29.12
CA THR A 27 -37.32 53.55 -28.22
C THR A 27 -37.80 53.02 -26.87
N GLN A 28 -37.08 52.05 -26.28
CA GLN A 28 -36.59 52.16 -24.89
C GLN A 28 -35.53 51.08 -24.51
N PHE A 29 -34.57 51.51 -23.66
CA PHE A 29 -33.64 50.79 -22.77
C PHE A 29 -32.84 49.53 -23.22
N LEU A 30 -31.52 49.55 -22.95
CA LEU A 30 -30.83 48.74 -21.91
C LEU A 30 -29.34 49.20 -21.71
N PHE A 31 -28.67 48.64 -20.69
CA PHE A 31 -27.35 49.01 -20.10
C PHE A 31 -26.16 49.19 -21.07
N SER A 32 -25.17 50.05 -20.79
CA SER A 32 -24.08 49.80 -19.80
C SER A 32 -23.11 50.99 -19.63
N SER A 33 -22.20 50.94 -18.63
CA SER A 33 -21.40 52.07 -18.12
C SER A 33 -19.93 52.12 -18.61
N ALA A 34 -19.21 53.20 -18.26
CA ALA A 34 -17.88 53.53 -18.80
C ALA A 34 -16.90 54.06 -17.72
N ARG A 35 -15.59 53.84 -17.97
CA ARG A 35 -14.39 54.73 -17.78
C ARG A 35 -14.20 55.52 -16.45
N SER A 36 -12.99 55.88 -15.98
CA SER A 36 -11.57 55.52 -16.22
C SER A 36 -10.66 56.34 -15.25
N PHE A 37 -9.34 56.12 -15.33
CA PHE A 37 -8.22 57.02 -14.94
C PHE A 37 -7.48 56.85 -13.59
N ARG A 38 -6.26 57.43 -13.57
CA ARG A 38 -5.13 57.29 -12.62
C ARG A 38 -5.17 58.45 -11.58
N VAL A 39 -4.33 58.58 -10.54
CA VAL A 39 -2.94 58.11 -10.23
C VAL A 39 -2.84 57.74 -8.71
N ALA A 40 -1.73 57.65 -7.95
CA ALA A 40 -0.32 58.09 -8.05
C ALA A 40 0.69 57.07 -7.44
N LYS A 41 1.34 57.40 -6.31
CA LYS A 41 2.33 56.63 -5.52
C LYS A 41 2.32 57.12 -4.06
N TRP A 42 2.71 56.28 -3.10
CA TRP A 42 3.95 56.42 -2.30
C TRP A 42 4.18 55.16 -1.46
N THR A 43 5.40 54.95 -0.96
CA THR A 43 5.83 53.74 -0.21
C THR A 43 6.67 54.16 1.03
N PRO A 44 7.34 53.28 1.83
CA PRO A 44 7.05 53.23 3.26
C PRO A 44 8.23 53.65 4.15
N SER A 45 8.01 53.66 5.48
CA SER A 45 9.08 53.67 6.48
C SER A 45 9.02 52.40 7.34
N SER A 46 10.19 51.92 7.79
CA SER A 46 10.33 50.64 8.49
C SER A 46 11.16 50.77 9.76
N ARG A 47 10.81 49.99 10.79
CA ARG A 47 11.71 49.43 11.81
C ARG A 47 10.94 48.49 12.73
N SER A 48 11.20 47.19 12.61
CA SER A 48 10.84 46.19 13.62
C SER A 48 11.98 46.05 14.63
N PHE A 49 11.64 45.93 15.91
CA PHE A 49 12.53 45.33 16.89
C PHE A 49 12.55 43.81 16.70
N GLN A 50 13.70 43.17 16.85
CA GLN A 50 13.80 41.73 17.09
C GLN A 50 14.21 41.48 18.53
N ALA A 51 13.61 40.46 19.14
CA ALA A 51 13.90 40.04 20.50
C ALA A 51 14.92 38.89 20.54
N MET A 52 15.45 38.70 21.75
CA MET A 52 16.44 37.72 22.19
C MET A 52 16.24 36.30 21.63
N PHE A 53 17.36 35.59 21.47
CA PHE A 53 17.47 34.21 21.98
C PHE A 53 18.70 34.09 22.86
N SER A 54 18.51 33.62 24.08
CA SER A 54 19.56 33.44 25.09
C SER A 54 20.10 32.00 25.08
N ALA A 55 21.35 31.83 25.47
CA ALA A 55 21.99 30.52 25.53
C ALA A 55 21.74 29.76 26.84
N GLY A 56 21.73 28.43 26.76
CA GLY A 56 22.65 27.62 27.55
C GLY A 56 22.31 27.26 29.02
N THR A 57 21.82 26.02 29.18
CA THR A 57 22.33 24.99 30.14
C THR A 57 22.11 25.12 31.66
N SER A 58 22.13 23.94 32.31
CA SER A 58 22.39 23.65 33.75
C SER A 58 21.23 23.92 34.75
N THR A 59 21.00 23.13 35.82
CA THR A 59 21.45 21.75 36.18
C THR A 59 20.54 21.11 37.25
N THR A 60 20.49 19.76 37.28
CA THR A 60 20.27 18.83 38.43
C THR A 60 19.50 19.23 39.71
N SER A 61 18.43 18.48 40.04
CA SER A 61 18.29 17.62 41.26
C SER A 61 16.82 17.12 41.38
N SER A 62 16.46 15.84 41.45
CA SER A 62 16.81 14.73 42.35
C SER A 62 15.73 14.42 43.43
N ALA A 63 14.73 13.64 43.01
CA ALA A 63 14.12 12.50 43.72
C ALA A 63 13.11 12.68 44.90
N LYS A 64 12.29 11.61 45.03
CA LYS A 64 11.37 11.21 46.14
C LYS A 64 10.04 11.99 46.26
N LEU A 65 8.90 11.34 46.59
CA LEU A 65 8.49 9.91 46.51
C LEU A 65 6.94 9.83 46.56
N SER A 66 6.38 8.61 46.49
CA SER A 66 4.94 8.30 46.61
C SER A 66 4.78 6.95 47.37
N SER A 67 3.60 6.41 47.70
CA SER A 67 2.22 6.67 47.26
C SER A 67 1.20 6.08 48.28
N ILE A 68 -0.09 6.00 47.89
CA ILE A 68 -1.15 5.12 48.45
C ILE A 68 -1.79 5.51 49.81
N SER A 69 -3.11 5.76 49.79
CA SER A 69 -4.08 4.93 50.56
C SER A 69 -5.53 5.06 50.06
N LYS A 70 -6.20 3.89 49.97
CA LYS A 70 -7.65 3.67 49.86
C LYS A 70 -8.35 4.07 51.17
N TRP A 71 -9.68 4.22 51.33
CA TRP A 71 -10.84 3.55 50.71
C TRP A 71 -12.17 4.32 50.93
N LEU A 72 -13.33 3.71 50.63
CA LEU A 72 -14.70 4.25 50.82
C LEU A 72 -15.35 3.79 52.14
N LEU A 73 -16.27 4.60 52.70
CA LEU A 73 -17.58 4.24 53.29
C LEU A 73 -18.27 5.45 53.99
N GLY A 74 -19.58 5.36 54.23
CA GLY A 74 -20.43 6.32 54.98
C GLY A 74 -21.82 5.70 55.27
N PRO A 75 -22.88 6.45 55.67
CA PRO A 75 -23.00 7.89 55.98
C PRO A 75 -23.11 8.06 57.54
N PRO A 76 -24.21 8.38 58.28
CA PRO A 76 -25.47 9.13 58.03
C PRO A 76 -25.93 10.11 59.18
N LEU A 77 -27.15 10.64 59.04
CA LEU A 77 -28.09 11.19 60.06
C LEU A 77 -28.06 12.70 60.49
N LEU A 78 -29.26 13.12 60.94
CA LEU A 78 -29.78 14.47 61.21
C LEU A 78 -29.00 15.26 62.28
N SER A 79 -28.91 16.60 62.21
CA SER A 79 -30.02 17.50 62.62
C SER A 79 -29.66 19.00 62.46
N LYS A 80 -30.66 19.90 62.60
CA LYS A 80 -30.47 21.37 62.58
C LYS A 80 -30.64 21.99 63.99
N PRO A 81 -29.73 22.86 64.46
CA PRO A 81 -30.01 23.86 65.49
C PRO A 81 -30.46 25.22 64.86
N PRO A 82 -31.01 26.17 65.66
CA PRO A 82 -31.80 27.29 65.13
C PRO A 82 -31.10 28.66 65.05
N LEU A 83 -31.86 29.61 64.50
CA LEU A 83 -31.71 31.07 64.52
C LEU A 83 -31.09 31.67 65.80
N TRP A 84 -30.41 32.82 65.64
CA TRP A 84 -30.82 34.09 66.29
C TRP A 84 -30.11 35.31 65.66
N PHE A 85 -30.89 36.27 65.17
CA PHE A 85 -30.45 37.65 64.90
C PHE A 85 -30.81 38.52 66.12
N LYS A 86 -29.98 39.52 66.45
CA LYS A 86 -30.49 40.80 66.99
C LYS A 86 -29.70 42.00 66.43
N PRO A 87 -30.36 43.18 66.25
CA PRO A 87 -29.76 44.34 65.57
C PRO A 87 -29.54 45.55 66.50
N SER A 88 -28.93 46.60 65.94
CA SER A 88 -28.91 47.96 66.50
C SER A 88 -28.74 48.97 65.37
N LEU A 89 -29.37 50.15 65.34
CA LEU A 89 -30.57 50.69 66.02
C LEU A 89 -30.88 52.07 65.37
N LEU A 90 -31.96 52.75 65.80
CA LEU A 90 -32.31 54.16 65.49
C LEU A 90 -32.77 54.43 64.02
N SER A 91 -33.69 55.37 63.73
CA SER A 91 -34.68 56.04 64.59
C SER A 91 -35.82 56.67 63.74
N LYS A 92 -37.06 56.54 64.23
CA LYS A 92 -38.23 57.48 64.21
C LYS A 92 -38.29 58.57 63.10
N SER A 93 -39.43 58.85 62.47
CA SER A 93 -40.79 58.96 63.07
C SER A 93 -41.94 58.96 62.03
N ALA A 94 -43.19 58.95 62.50
CA ALA A 94 -44.46 59.33 61.81
C ALA A 94 -44.63 58.84 60.33
N LEU A 95 -45.37 57.78 59.99
CA LEU A 95 -46.79 57.52 60.29
C LEU A 95 -47.78 58.64 59.88
N PHE A 96 -47.80 59.07 58.59
CA PHE A 96 -49.06 59.51 57.93
C PHE A 96 -49.09 59.50 56.38
N PHE A 97 -48.73 58.39 55.71
CA PHE A 97 -48.94 58.24 54.25
C PHE A 97 -49.38 56.83 53.82
N VAL A 98 -50.30 56.22 54.57
CA VAL A 98 -50.79 54.84 54.36
C VAL A 98 -51.81 54.73 53.20
N ALA A 99 -52.32 55.84 52.69
CA ALA A 99 -53.43 55.88 51.71
C ALA A 99 -53.00 55.87 50.22
N LEU A 100 -51.72 55.72 49.88
CA LEU A 100 -51.22 55.87 48.50
C LEU A 100 -50.42 54.66 47.94
N LEU A 101 -50.44 53.52 48.63
CA LEU A 101 -49.66 52.32 48.27
C LEU A 101 -50.51 51.06 48.01
N LEU A 102 -51.82 51.22 47.82
CA LEU A 102 -52.73 50.14 47.38
C LEU A 102 -52.96 50.12 45.85
N LEU A 103 -52.07 50.74 45.08
CA LEU A 103 -51.96 50.47 43.64
C LEU A 103 -51.20 49.15 43.43
N SER A 104 -51.97 48.06 43.52
CA SER A 104 -51.55 46.72 43.13
C SER A 104 -51.29 46.67 41.61
N TYR A 105 -50.13 47.19 41.19
CA TYR A 105 -49.63 47.01 39.83
C TYR A 105 -49.37 45.53 39.58
N THR A 106 -50.38 44.85 39.06
CA THR A 106 -50.25 43.52 38.50
C THR A 106 -49.25 43.59 37.34
N GLN A 107 -48.04 43.10 37.57
CA GLN A 107 -47.14 42.73 36.47
C GLN A 107 -47.67 41.45 35.82
N GLY A 108 -48.85 41.58 35.19
CA GLY A 108 -49.32 40.62 34.22
C GLY A 108 -48.35 40.68 33.05
N SER A 109 -47.57 39.62 32.87
CA SER A 109 -46.71 39.45 31.70
C SER A 109 -47.60 39.51 30.45
N VAL A 110 -47.61 40.66 29.77
CA VAL A 110 -48.34 40.84 28.52
C VAL A 110 -47.59 40.05 27.45
N ALA A 111 -47.92 38.76 27.35
CA ALA A 111 -47.50 37.92 26.25
C ALA A 111 -48.15 38.49 24.99
N LEU A 112 -47.35 39.16 24.13
CA LEU A 112 -47.82 39.58 22.82
C LEU A 112 -48.11 38.32 21.99
N THR A 113 -49.39 37.92 21.94
CA THR A 113 -49.89 36.90 21.02
C THR A 113 -49.93 37.48 19.60
N ALA A 114 -48.75 37.66 19.01
CA ALA A 114 -48.60 38.08 17.63
C ALA A 114 -49.10 36.96 16.70
N GLN A 115 -50.35 37.06 16.26
CA GLN A 115 -50.90 36.19 15.22
C GLN A 115 -50.50 36.73 13.85
N THR A 116 -49.59 36.01 13.17
CA THR A 116 -49.26 36.29 11.77
C THR A 116 -50.38 35.77 10.86
N SER A 117 -50.75 36.54 9.85
CA SER A 117 -51.80 36.16 8.87
C SER A 117 -51.34 35.08 7.87
N ARG A 118 -50.09 34.63 7.99
CA ARG A 118 -49.44 33.54 7.26
C ARG A 118 -48.49 32.81 8.21
N VAL A 119 -48.05 31.63 7.81
CA VAL A 119 -46.86 30.98 8.40
C VAL A 119 -45.65 31.91 8.28
N ILE A 120 -44.79 31.92 9.29
CA ILE A 120 -43.47 32.53 9.18
C ILE A 120 -42.60 31.54 8.40
N GLU A 121 -42.29 31.87 7.15
CA GLU A 121 -41.34 31.11 6.33
C GLU A 121 -39.92 31.39 6.84
N GLY A 122 -39.20 30.32 7.18
CA GLY A 122 -37.89 30.32 7.80
C GLY A 122 -36.82 29.67 6.91
N SER A 123 -35.83 29.04 7.53
CA SER A 123 -34.79 28.27 6.86
C SER A 123 -35.09 26.76 6.85
N ALA A 124 -34.29 26.00 6.10
CA ALA A 124 -34.30 24.54 6.16
C ALA A 124 -33.06 24.09 6.93
N PRO A 125 -33.17 23.13 7.87
CA PRO A 125 -32.01 22.60 8.56
C PRO A 125 -31.07 21.89 7.58
N TYR A 126 -29.76 22.04 7.78
CA TYR A 126 -28.73 21.55 6.88
C TYR A 126 -27.60 20.84 7.64
N LEU A 127 -26.94 19.88 6.99
CA LEU A 127 -25.71 19.29 7.52
C LEU A 127 -24.53 20.23 7.23
N THR A 128 -23.56 20.28 8.14
CA THR A 128 -22.35 21.11 8.00
C THR A 128 -21.19 20.49 8.76
N PHE A 129 -19.98 20.59 8.21
CA PHE A 129 -18.80 19.92 8.75
C PHE A 129 -17.72 20.89 9.26
N ASP A 130 -17.77 22.14 8.80
CA ASP A 130 -16.82 23.25 9.05
C ASP A 130 -17.35 24.31 10.04
N GLY A 131 -18.47 24.03 10.72
CA GLY A 131 -19.08 24.93 11.70
C GLY A 131 -20.06 25.94 11.10
N GLY A 132 -20.68 25.61 9.96
CA GLY A 132 -21.72 26.42 9.33
C GLY A 132 -21.24 27.30 8.18
N GLN A 133 -19.97 27.19 7.76
CA GLN A 133 -19.43 27.96 6.63
C GLN A 133 -19.92 27.39 5.29
N THR A 134 -20.05 26.06 5.19
CA THR A 134 -20.71 25.39 4.06
C THR A 134 -21.92 24.57 4.50
N LYS A 135 -22.98 24.64 3.68
CA LYS A 135 -24.19 23.83 3.80
C LYS A 135 -24.05 22.61 2.90
N ALA A 136 -24.08 21.41 3.46
CA ALA A 136 -23.91 20.16 2.72
C ALA A 136 -25.21 19.77 1.99
N THR A 137 -25.41 20.36 0.82
CA THR A 137 -26.61 20.18 -0.02
C THR A 137 -26.48 19.07 -1.07
N ASN A 138 -25.26 18.56 -1.31
CA ASN A 138 -24.96 17.61 -2.37
C ASN A 138 -23.85 16.62 -2.00
N THR A 139 -23.72 15.54 -2.78
CA THR A 139 -22.69 14.51 -2.60
C THR A 139 -21.26 15.05 -2.72
N ASP A 140 -21.03 16.14 -3.46
CA ASP A 140 -19.74 16.85 -3.49
C ASP A 140 -19.32 17.42 -2.13
N THR A 141 -20.25 17.67 -1.22
CA THR A 141 -19.92 18.09 0.15
C THR A 141 -19.69 16.91 1.07
N PHE A 142 -20.52 15.85 0.96
CA PHE A 142 -20.43 14.64 1.81
C PHE A 142 -19.27 13.71 1.45
N LEU A 143 -19.05 13.45 0.16
CA LEU A 143 -18.15 12.39 -0.32
C LEU A 143 -16.78 12.94 -0.74
N ALA A 144 -16.48 14.20 -0.46
CA ALA A 144 -15.16 14.80 -0.68
C ALA A 144 -14.10 14.23 0.26
N ILE A 145 -12.85 14.28 -0.19
CA ILE A 145 -11.66 14.10 0.64
C ILE A 145 -10.87 15.41 0.72
N GLU A 146 -10.10 15.57 1.80
CA GLU A 146 -9.15 16.67 1.95
C GLU A 146 -7.79 16.11 2.37
N LEU A 147 -6.76 16.49 1.62
CA LEU A 147 -5.42 15.92 1.71
C LEU A 147 -4.54 16.65 2.75
N PRO A 148 -3.41 16.06 3.19
CA PRO A 148 -2.49 16.69 4.16
C PRO A 148 -1.88 18.04 3.74
N ASP A 149 -2.06 18.47 2.49
CA ASP A 149 -1.63 19.76 1.95
C ASP A 149 -2.80 20.75 1.75
N GLY A 150 -3.99 20.46 2.32
CA GLY A 150 -5.18 21.31 2.23
C GLY A 150 -5.92 21.23 0.89
N ARG A 151 -5.49 20.38 -0.05
CA ARG A 151 -6.26 20.15 -1.28
C ARG A 151 -7.53 19.35 -0.98
N ARG A 152 -8.68 20.02 -1.04
CA ARG A 152 -10.00 19.40 -1.06
C ARG A 152 -10.36 18.93 -2.48
N ILE A 153 -10.78 17.68 -2.61
CA ILE A 153 -11.22 17.06 -3.87
C ILE A 153 -12.65 16.55 -3.70
N THR A 154 -13.57 17.06 -4.52
CA THR A 154 -14.99 16.66 -4.53
C THR A 154 -15.21 15.47 -5.47
N GLN A 155 -16.40 14.85 -5.41
CA GLN A 155 -16.77 13.73 -6.28
C GLN A 155 -16.77 14.15 -7.76
N SER A 156 -17.26 15.35 -8.08
CA SER A 156 -17.32 15.92 -9.44
C SER A 156 -15.97 16.36 -9.99
N ALA A 157 -15.03 16.78 -9.13
CA ALA A 157 -13.68 17.18 -9.52
C ALA A 157 -12.68 16.00 -9.57
N ASN A 158 -13.09 14.82 -9.12
CA ASN A 158 -12.23 13.63 -9.03
C ASN A 158 -11.98 13.00 -10.40
N THR A 159 -10.76 13.15 -10.91
CA THR A 159 -10.27 12.51 -12.15
C THR A 159 -9.32 11.33 -11.87
N SER A 160 -9.32 10.79 -10.65
CA SER A 160 -8.38 9.76 -10.22
C SER A 160 -8.78 8.35 -10.67
N SER A 161 -7.78 7.51 -10.92
CA SER A 161 -7.96 6.10 -11.27
C SER A 161 -6.77 5.27 -10.79
N ALA A 162 -6.84 3.93 -10.92
CA ALA A 162 -5.70 3.06 -10.62
C ALA A 162 -4.45 3.35 -11.49
N THR A 163 -4.62 3.96 -12.67
CA THR A 163 -3.50 4.39 -13.55
C THR A 163 -3.17 5.88 -13.42
N ASN A 164 -4.10 6.69 -12.89
CA ASN A 164 -3.93 8.12 -12.61
C ASN A 164 -4.26 8.43 -11.13
N PRO A 165 -3.48 7.94 -10.15
CA PRO A 165 -3.76 8.17 -8.74
C PRO A 165 -3.37 9.59 -8.29
N ILE A 166 -4.15 10.13 -7.35
CA ILE A 166 -3.83 11.35 -6.59
C ILE A 166 -2.52 11.13 -5.85
N ARG A 167 -1.51 11.93 -6.19
CA ARG A 167 -0.24 11.98 -5.44
C ARG A 167 -0.42 12.84 -4.20
N LEU A 168 -0.22 12.24 -3.03
CA LEU A 168 -0.04 12.94 -1.76
C LEU A 168 1.25 13.78 -1.80
N PRO A 169 1.38 14.81 -0.93
CA PRO A 169 2.66 15.48 -0.69
C PRO A 169 3.74 14.50 -0.21
N SER A 170 5.00 14.93 -0.19
CA SER A 170 6.10 14.11 0.32
C SER A 170 6.15 14.14 1.85
N GLY A 171 5.92 12.98 2.47
CA GLY A 171 5.89 12.78 3.91
C GLY A 171 5.46 11.35 4.27
N ASN A 172 5.51 11.02 5.56
CA ASN A 172 4.96 9.77 6.08
C ASN A 172 3.52 10.03 6.54
N TYR A 173 2.56 9.30 5.96
CA TYR A 173 1.14 9.50 6.20
C TYR A 173 0.43 8.18 6.52
N THR A 174 -0.77 8.31 7.06
CA THR A 174 -1.81 7.30 7.29
C THR A 174 -3.11 7.79 6.62
N PHE A 175 -4.24 7.07 6.74
CA PHE A 175 -5.53 7.64 6.29
C PHE A 175 -6.24 8.48 7.37
N ASN A 176 -5.67 8.65 8.57
CA ASN A 176 -6.16 9.65 9.51
C ASN A 176 -5.78 11.07 9.07
N ASP A 177 -4.67 11.21 8.33
CA ASP A 177 -4.17 12.45 7.74
C ASP A 177 -4.96 12.88 6.48
N ILE A 178 -5.88 12.04 6.01
CA ILE A 178 -6.78 12.34 4.89
C ILE A 178 -8.18 12.53 5.46
N HIS A 179 -8.62 13.78 5.55
CA HIS A 179 -9.90 14.12 6.15
C HIS A 179 -11.06 13.71 5.24
N THR A 180 -12.07 13.11 5.86
CA THR A 180 -13.33 12.66 5.24
C THR A 180 -14.48 12.97 6.20
N VAL A 181 -15.72 12.91 5.72
CA VAL A 181 -16.91 13.12 6.57
C VAL A 181 -17.06 12.08 7.70
N VAL A 182 -16.48 10.88 7.55
CA VAL A 182 -16.56 9.79 8.54
C VAL A 182 -15.47 10.03 9.61
N PRO A 183 -15.82 10.31 10.89
CA PRO A 183 -14.84 10.66 11.92
C PRO A 183 -13.79 9.57 12.18
N ALA A 184 -12.59 9.97 12.59
CA ALA A 184 -11.51 9.03 12.94
C ALA A 184 -11.79 8.22 14.23
N SER A 185 -12.81 8.59 15.00
CA SER A 185 -13.31 7.84 16.16
C SER A 185 -14.20 6.64 15.78
N VAL A 186 -14.62 6.51 14.52
CA VAL A 186 -15.38 5.36 14.03
C VAL A 186 -14.46 4.13 13.95
N PRO A 187 -14.80 3.00 14.59
CA PRO A 187 -13.99 1.79 14.52
C PRO A 187 -14.14 1.08 13.17
N LEU A 188 -13.12 0.29 12.79
CA LEU A 188 -13.18 -0.61 11.64
C LEU A 188 -13.99 -1.86 12.02
N VAL A 189 -15.12 -2.10 11.36
CA VAL A 189 -15.97 -3.28 11.59
C VAL A 189 -16.23 -3.97 10.26
N ASN A 190 -15.97 -5.28 10.17
CA ASN A 190 -16.14 -6.10 8.96
C ASN A 190 -15.45 -5.56 7.68
N GLY A 191 -14.47 -4.67 7.86
CA GLY A 191 -13.72 -4.03 6.76
C GLY A 191 -14.24 -2.66 6.31
N GLU A 192 -15.16 -2.07 7.08
CA GLU A 192 -15.83 -0.80 6.79
C GLU A 192 -15.81 0.14 8.01
N TYR A 193 -15.77 1.45 7.75
CA TYR A 193 -15.97 2.51 8.74
C TYR A 193 -17.36 3.12 8.52
N ALA A 194 -18.33 2.69 9.31
CA ALA A 194 -19.74 3.03 9.15
C ALA A 194 -20.20 4.07 10.18
N ILE A 195 -20.98 5.06 9.76
CA ILE A 195 -21.65 6.00 10.69
C ILE A 195 -23.04 6.42 10.19
N ASP A 196 -24.06 6.21 11.03
CA ASP A 196 -25.40 6.75 10.80
C ASP A 196 -25.39 8.28 10.91
N ILE A 197 -26.10 8.97 10.03
CA ILE A 197 -26.03 10.44 9.93
C ILE A 197 -26.65 11.10 11.17
N ASN A 198 -27.57 10.43 11.86
CA ASN A 198 -28.06 10.85 13.17
C ASN A 198 -26.94 10.93 14.24
N ASN A 199 -25.88 10.13 14.12
CA ASN A 199 -24.71 10.20 14.99
C ASN A 199 -23.75 11.34 14.61
N LEU A 200 -23.85 11.89 13.39
CA LEU A 200 -23.19 13.15 13.02
C LEU A 200 -23.98 14.36 13.55
N VAL A 201 -25.32 14.30 13.51
CA VAL A 201 -26.20 15.32 14.12
C VAL A 201 -25.94 15.44 15.63
N SER A 202 -25.81 14.33 16.36
CA SER A 202 -25.48 14.35 17.80
C SER A 202 -24.06 14.84 18.11
N GLN A 203 -23.16 14.87 17.11
CA GLN A 203 -21.84 15.52 17.17
C GLN A 203 -21.87 17.00 16.74
N GLY A 204 -23.06 17.59 16.56
CA GLY A 204 -23.21 19.00 16.16
C GLY A 204 -22.85 19.28 14.70
N LYS A 205 -22.90 18.27 13.80
CA LYS A 205 -22.62 18.44 12.36
C LYS A 205 -23.85 18.87 11.55
N TRP A 206 -24.63 19.79 12.11
CA TRP A 206 -25.81 20.40 11.51
C TRP A 206 -25.92 21.88 11.89
N GLY A 207 -26.70 22.63 11.12
CA GLY A 207 -27.05 24.02 11.37
C GLY A 207 -28.45 24.32 10.85
N ASP A 208 -29.00 25.44 11.28
CA ASP A 208 -30.37 25.90 11.06
C ASP A 208 -30.36 27.40 11.39
N ASP A 209 -30.68 28.27 10.43
CA ASP A 209 -30.30 29.70 10.52
C ASP A 209 -31.18 30.50 11.52
N ASP A 210 -32.39 29.99 11.75
CA ASP A 210 -33.43 30.47 12.65
C ASP A 210 -33.56 29.63 13.94
N GLY A 211 -33.06 28.39 13.94
CA GLY A 211 -32.81 27.62 15.15
C GLY A 211 -33.97 26.78 15.69
N ASP A 212 -34.93 26.41 14.85
CA ASP A 212 -36.04 25.51 15.17
C ASP A 212 -35.61 24.09 15.60
N GLY A 213 -34.35 23.72 15.34
CA GLY A 213 -33.71 22.52 15.87
C GLY A 213 -33.23 22.58 17.33
N GLN A 214 -33.32 23.71 18.02
CA GLN A 214 -32.74 23.86 19.36
C GLN A 214 -33.51 23.06 20.43
N GLY A 215 -32.79 22.17 21.13
CA GLY A 215 -33.28 21.43 22.31
C GLY A 215 -33.01 19.93 22.26
N ALA A 216 -33.33 19.23 23.35
CA ALA A 216 -33.19 17.78 23.42
C ALA A 216 -34.13 17.09 22.41
N ASN A 217 -33.54 16.29 21.51
CA ASN A 217 -34.23 15.67 20.37
C ASN A 217 -34.93 16.69 19.44
N GLY A 218 -34.38 17.90 19.32
CA GLY A 218 -34.88 18.94 18.41
C GLY A 218 -34.60 18.68 16.93
N VAL A 219 -33.66 17.78 16.61
CA VAL A 219 -33.28 17.38 15.24
C VAL A 219 -33.10 15.87 15.15
N THR A 220 -33.53 15.29 14.03
CA THR A 220 -33.30 13.89 13.65
C THR A 220 -32.80 13.79 12.21
N ALA A 221 -31.94 12.81 11.92
CA ALA A 221 -31.53 12.50 10.55
C ALA A 221 -31.72 11.01 10.23
N SER A 222 -31.95 10.73 8.95
CA SER A 222 -31.97 9.36 8.40
C SER A 222 -30.77 9.11 7.48
N GLY A 223 -30.47 7.84 7.23
CA GLY A 223 -29.37 7.45 6.34
C GLY A 223 -28.01 7.29 7.04
N ARG A 224 -27.04 6.79 6.28
CA ARG A 224 -25.72 6.32 6.73
C ARG A 224 -24.64 6.70 5.72
N ILE A 225 -23.42 6.90 6.22
CA ILE A 225 -22.21 7.11 5.40
C ILE A 225 -21.18 6.03 5.75
N ASP A 226 -20.55 5.49 4.71
CA ASP A 226 -19.59 4.40 4.77
C ASP A 226 -18.28 4.78 4.10
N LEU A 227 -17.17 4.39 4.73
CA LEU A 227 -15.83 4.46 4.16
C LEU A 227 -15.21 3.06 4.15
N THR A 228 -14.76 2.61 2.97
CA THR A 228 -13.86 1.46 2.85
C THR A 228 -12.53 1.88 2.23
N ILE A 229 -11.45 1.23 2.68
CA ILE A 229 -10.07 1.53 2.25
C ILE A 229 -9.41 0.20 1.86
N ARG A 230 -8.87 0.13 0.63
CA ARG A 230 -8.23 -1.07 0.09
C ARG A 230 -6.89 -0.76 -0.56
N ASP A 231 -5.98 -1.73 -0.55
CA ASP A 231 -4.69 -1.65 -1.25
C ASP A 231 -4.79 -2.04 -2.74
N LYS A 232 -3.66 -1.99 -3.46
CA LYS A 232 -3.54 -2.39 -4.88
C LYS A 232 -3.96 -3.83 -5.18
N ASN A 233 -4.11 -4.67 -4.15
CA ASN A 233 -4.51 -6.07 -4.23
C ASN A 233 -5.97 -6.28 -3.78
N GLY A 234 -6.70 -5.22 -3.43
CA GLY A 234 -8.07 -5.26 -2.90
C GLY A 234 -8.18 -5.62 -1.41
N THR A 235 -7.05 -5.81 -0.72
CA THR A 235 -7.02 -6.12 0.73
C THR A 235 -7.42 -4.89 1.52
N THR A 236 -8.28 -5.06 2.53
CA THR A 236 -8.69 -3.96 3.42
C THR A 236 -7.50 -3.42 4.21
N VAL A 237 -7.46 -2.10 4.40
CA VAL A 237 -6.38 -1.36 5.09
C VAL A 237 -6.99 -0.56 6.24
N SER A 238 -6.31 -0.53 7.39
CA SER A 238 -6.74 0.29 8.54
C SER A 238 -6.35 1.75 8.33
N ARG A 239 -7.14 2.71 8.86
CA ARG A 239 -6.75 4.12 8.86
C ARG A 239 -5.41 4.39 9.55
N ASN A 240 -5.06 3.54 10.52
CA ASN A 240 -3.84 3.64 11.31
C ASN A 240 -2.62 3.01 10.60
N ASP A 241 -2.81 2.32 9.47
CA ASP A 241 -1.71 1.72 8.72
C ASP A 241 -0.89 2.80 8.02
N THR A 242 0.43 2.79 8.19
CA THR A 242 1.34 3.65 7.44
C THR A 242 1.25 3.35 5.93
N LEU A 243 1.12 4.40 5.13
CA LEU A 243 1.05 4.26 3.68
C LEU A 243 2.39 3.76 3.09
N SER A 244 2.31 2.93 2.05
CA SER A 244 3.47 2.36 1.37
C SER A 244 3.25 2.24 -0.13
N LEU A 245 4.26 2.60 -0.93
CA LEU A 245 4.24 2.43 -2.39
C LEU A 245 3.99 0.97 -2.84
N CYS A 246 4.25 -0.01 -1.96
CA CYS A 246 4.04 -1.43 -2.24
C CYS A 246 2.59 -1.90 -2.08
N LYS A 247 1.79 -1.11 -1.34
CA LYS A 247 0.33 -1.25 -1.23
C LYS A 247 -0.43 -0.24 -2.11
N ALA A 248 0.25 0.81 -2.60
CA ALA A 248 -0.32 1.82 -3.48
C ALA A 248 -0.45 1.35 -4.95
N PRO A 249 -1.37 1.93 -5.77
CA PRO A 249 -2.36 2.92 -5.38
C PRO A 249 -3.45 2.29 -4.49
N TYR A 250 -3.84 3.01 -3.46
CA TYR A 250 -4.93 2.62 -2.57
C TYR A 250 -6.26 3.13 -3.13
N LYS A 251 -7.32 2.34 -2.94
CA LYS A 251 -8.70 2.71 -3.27
C LYS A 251 -9.43 3.11 -2.00
N VAL A 252 -9.85 4.38 -1.93
CA VAL A 252 -10.69 4.96 -0.89
C VAL A 252 -12.08 5.15 -1.46
N THR A 253 -13.05 4.37 -0.97
CA THR A 253 -14.45 4.45 -1.42
C THR A 253 -15.31 5.03 -0.30
N LEU A 254 -15.87 6.22 -0.54
CA LEU A 254 -16.88 6.86 0.30
C LEU A 254 -18.27 6.65 -0.32
N SER A 255 -19.24 6.21 0.47
CA SER A 255 -20.62 6.00 0.02
C SER A 255 -21.62 6.60 1.01
N SER A 256 -22.76 7.10 0.52
CA SER A 256 -23.88 7.57 1.35
C SER A 256 -25.19 7.04 0.80
N THR A 257 -26.10 6.63 1.68
CA THR A 257 -27.46 6.21 1.32
C THR A 257 -28.33 7.37 0.84
N GLY A 258 -27.95 8.62 1.14
CA GLY A 258 -28.89 9.74 1.16
C GLY A 258 -29.86 9.65 2.35
N GLY A 259 -30.73 10.64 2.50
CA GLY A 259 -31.65 10.71 3.61
C GLY A 259 -32.36 12.06 3.77
N THR A 260 -32.94 12.24 4.95
CA THR A 260 -33.61 13.45 5.44
C THR A 260 -32.87 14.01 6.64
N LEU A 261 -32.91 15.33 6.81
CA LEU A 261 -32.63 16.01 8.07
C LEU A 261 -33.90 16.78 8.44
N GLU A 262 -34.45 16.53 9.62
CA GLU A 262 -35.71 17.12 10.07
C GLU A 262 -35.55 17.76 11.45
N THR A 263 -36.05 18.98 11.59
CA THR A 263 -36.26 19.65 12.87
C THR A 263 -37.58 19.22 13.51
N ARG A 264 -37.78 19.56 14.78
CA ARG A 264 -39.07 19.40 15.46
C ARG A 264 -40.07 20.49 15.07
N TYR A 265 -39.58 21.70 14.81
CA TYR A 265 -40.35 22.88 14.47
C TYR A 265 -39.87 23.48 13.12
N GLY A 266 -40.27 24.71 12.80
CA GLY A 266 -39.86 25.40 11.57
C GLY A 266 -40.63 25.04 10.31
N VAL A 267 -40.60 25.96 9.34
CA VAL A 267 -41.15 25.78 8.00
C VAL A 267 -40.18 26.45 7.01
N PRO A 268 -39.49 25.68 6.15
CA PRO A 268 -39.57 24.23 5.94
C PRO A 268 -38.87 23.38 7.02
N ARG A 269 -39.65 22.52 7.72
CA ARG A 269 -39.23 21.58 8.79
C ARG A 269 -38.07 20.61 8.44
N GLY A 270 -37.59 20.55 7.20
CA GLY A 270 -36.55 19.60 6.84
C GLY A 270 -35.98 19.74 5.44
N SER A 271 -34.80 19.18 5.27
CA SER A 271 -34.10 19.07 3.98
C SER A 271 -33.89 17.61 3.57
N ARG A 272 -33.54 17.41 2.29
CA ARG A 272 -33.17 16.12 1.73
C ARG A 272 -31.77 16.22 1.15
N PHE A 273 -30.99 15.15 1.30
CA PHE A 273 -29.70 14.99 0.66
C PHE A 273 -29.64 13.64 -0.06
N TYR A 274 -28.98 13.62 -1.20
CA TYR A 274 -28.98 12.47 -2.11
C TYR A 274 -27.83 11.51 -1.81
N GLY A 275 -28.08 10.22 -2.04
CA GLY A 275 -27.07 9.18 -1.94
C GLY A 275 -26.14 9.14 -3.16
N GLY A 276 -25.03 8.44 -3.02
CA GLY A 276 -24.02 8.30 -4.07
C GLY A 276 -22.73 7.70 -3.54
N THR A 277 -21.78 7.45 -4.45
CA THR A 277 -20.49 6.82 -4.13
C THR A 277 -19.36 7.52 -4.88
N ALA A 278 -18.25 7.78 -4.19
CA ALA A 278 -17.04 8.36 -4.73
C ALA A 278 -15.84 7.43 -4.50
N GLU A 279 -15.01 7.22 -5.52
CA GLU A 279 -13.80 6.38 -5.45
C GLU A 279 -12.54 7.20 -5.73
N TYR A 280 -11.67 7.33 -4.73
CA TYR A 280 -10.40 8.04 -4.85
C TYR A 280 -9.25 7.05 -4.89
N TYR A 281 -8.38 7.19 -5.88
CA TYR A 281 -7.18 6.38 -6.02
C TYR A 281 -5.98 7.19 -5.56
N ILE A 282 -5.25 6.74 -4.53
CA ILE A 282 -4.28 7.56 -3.78
C ILE A 282 -2.90 6.88 -3.76
N THR A 283 -1.83 7.64 -3.98
CA THR A 283 -0.44 7.18 -3.92
C THR A 283 0.49 8.23 -3.28
N LEU A 284 1.71 7.82 -2.93
CA LEU A 284 2.73 8.68 -2.31
C LEU A 284 3.56 9.42 -3.36
N SER A 285 4.04 10.63 -3.02
CA SER A 285 5.11 11.32 -3.77
C SER A 285 6.49 10.90 -3.23
N SER A 286 6.98 9.78 -3.75
CA SER A 286 8.29 9.19 -3.46
C SER A 286 8.86 8.51 -4.71
N GLN A 287 10.19 8.32 -4.77
CA GLN A 287 10.87 7.53 -5.81
C GLN A 287 10.31 6.08 -5.84
N PRO A 288 10.22 5.43 -7.01
CA PRO A 288 9.73 4.06 -7.12
C PRO A 288 10.64 3.05 -6.41
N VAL A 289 10.04 1.95 -5.97
CA VAL A 289 10.68 0.93 -5.12
C VAL A 289 10.47 -0.47 -5.69
N ILE A 290 11.34 -1.42 -5.37
CA ILE A 290 11.04 -2.84 -5.52
C ILE A 290 10.48 -3.35 -4.20
N CYS A 291 9.32 -3.99 -4.26
CA CYS A 291 8.52 -4.39 -3.10
C CYS A 291 8.74 -5.85 -2.72
N SER A 292 8.78 -6.71 -3.74
CA SER A 292 9.13 -8.11 -3.62
C SER A 292 9.78 -8.60 -4.91
N VAL A 293 10.39 -9.78 -4.83
CA VAL A 293 10.94 -10.50 -5.96
C VAL A 293 10.37 -11.91 -5.99
N ARG A 294 9.82 -12.30 -7.13
CA ARG A 294 9.04 -13.52 -7.33
C ARG A 294 9.84 -14.56 -8.13
N PRO A 295 10.57 -15.47 -7.47
CA PRO A 295 10.90 -16.78 -8.04
C PRO A 295 9.63 -17.64 -8.16
N ASN A 296 9.78 -18.94 -8.42
CA ASN A 296 8.71 -19.90 -8.27
C ASN A 296 8.09 -19.83 -6.86
N LEU A 297 6.75 -19.75 -6.80
CA LEU A 297 5.99 -19.66 -5.56
C LEU A 297 5.61 -21.02 -4.99
N TYR A 298 5.55 -22.07 -5.82
CA TYR A 298 5.16 -23.41 -5.40
C TYR A 298 6.12 -24.03 -4.39
N PHE A 299 5.54 -24.81 -3.48
CA PHE A 299 6.18 -25.27 -2.25
C PHE A 299 6.67 -24.06 -1.43
N GLY A 300 5.82 -23.04 -1.31
CA GLY A 300 6.04 -21.80 -0.56
C GLY A 300 4.87 -21.42 0.35
N GLY A 301 3.97 -22.35 0.64
CA GLY A 301 2.75 -22.14 1.42
C GLY A 301 1.64 -21.44 0.65
N THR A 302 1.53 -21.66 -0.67
CA THR A 302 0.49 -21.02 -1.50
C THR A 302 -0.93 -21.54 -1.21
N GLY A 303 -1.06 -22.76 -0.67
CA GLY A 303 -2.33 -23.48 -0.57
C GLY A 303 -2.79 -24.14 -1.89
N ASP A 304 -1.99 -24.07 -2.96
CA ASP A 304 -2.31 -24.69 -4.24
C ASP A 304 -2.03 -26.21 -4.22
N ASN A 305 -2.78 -26.96 -5.03
CA ASN A 305 -2.44 -28.35 -5.35
C ASN A 305 -1.41 -28.35 -6.48
N VAL A 306 -0.23 -28.91 -6.22
CA VAL A 306 0.95 -28.87 -7.11
C VAL A 306 1.32 -30.28 -7.55
N SER A 307 1.55 -30.47 -8.86
CA SER A 307 1.97 -31.76 -9.41
C SER A 307 3.46 -32.03 -9.11
N SER A 308 3.72 -33.08 -8.33
CA SER A 308 5.07 -33.52 -7.93
C SER A 308 5.44 -34.87 -8.56
N LEU A 309 6.58 -35.46 -8.15
CA LEU A 309 6.92 -36.85 -8.47
C LEU A 309 5.88 -37.87 -7.98
N TRP A 310 5.19 -37.57 -6.87
CA TRP A 310 4.37 -38.53 -6.13
C TRP A 310 2.87 -38.35 -6.38
N GLY A 311 2.49 -37.47 -7.31
CA GLY A 311 1.10 -37.16 -7.66
C GLY A 311 0.78 -35.68 -7.50
N SER A 312 -0.31 -35.38 -6.78
CA SER A 312 -0.69 -34.01 -6.41
C SER A 312 -0.42 -33.81 -4.92
N GLU A 313 0.43 -32.87 -4.57
CA GLU A 313 0.72 -32.47 -3.18
C GLU A 313 0.12 -31.09 -2.88
N LEU A 314 -0.39 -30.90 -1.67
CA LEU A 314 -0.80 -29.59 -1.18
C LEU A 314 0.44 -28.75 -0.82
N ASP A 315 0.52 -27.54 -1.35
CA ASP A 315 1.51 -26.54 -0.95
C ASP A 315 1.16 -25.91 0.41
N ASP A 316 1.38 -26.72 1.45
CA ASP A 316 1.08 -26.41 2.84
C ASP A 316 1.91 -25.22 3.37
N SER A 317 1.25 -24.39 4.19
CA SER A 317 1.84 -23.34 5.04
C SER A 317 3.19 -23.68 5.70
N LYS A 318 3.45 -24.95 6.05
CA LYS A 318 4.71 -25.44 6.63
C LYS A 318 5.95 -25.16 5.77
N TYR A 319 5.80 -24.94 4.46
CA TYR A 319 6.89 -24.59 3.55
C TYR A 319 7.17 -23.07 3.54
N ALA A 320 6.24 -22.23 4.00
CA ALA A 320 6.40 -20.78 4.00
C ALA A 320 7.54 -20.34 4.95
N GLY A 321 8.22 -19.27 4.55
CA GLY A 321 9.20 -18.57 5.38
C GLY A 321 8.58 -17.61 6.40
N PRO A 322 9.42 -16.97 7.24
CA PRO A 322 9.01 -15.84 8.07
C PRO A 322 8.33 -14.74 7.24
N SER A 323 7.23 -14.15 7.73
CA SER A 323 6.41 -13.21 6.97
C SER A 323 7.08 -11.86 6.65
N ASN A 324 8.20 -11.54 7.29
CA ASN A 324 9.06 -10.41 6.97
C ASN A 324 10.10 -10.72 5.87
N ILE A 325 10.26 -11.98 5.47
CA ILE A 325 11.20 -12.46 4.45
C ILE A 325 10.44 -13.00 3.24
N TRP A 326 9.35 -13.75 3.43
CA TRP A 326 8.61 -14.44 2.38
C TRP A 326 7.11 -14.16 2.45
N SER A 327 6.51 -13.98 1.28
CA SER A 327 5.06 -13.91 1.07
C SER A 327 4.64 -14.97 0.03
N PRO A 328 3.74 -15.91 0.36
CA PRO A 328 3.33 -16.97 -0.57
C PRO A 328 2.77 -16.46 -1.90
N THR A 329 2.21 -15.25 -1.96
CA THR A 329 1.62 -14.67 -3.19
C THR A 329 2.54 -13.68 -3.91
N LYS A 330 3.65 -13.26 -3.30
CA LYS A 330 4.53 -12.18 -3.81
C LYS A 330 6.01 -12.54 -3.93
N GLY A 331 6.45 -13.63 -3.30
CA GLY A 331 7.85 -14.06 -3.26
C GLY A 331 8.63 -13.49 -2.07
N PHE A 332 9.93 -13.27 -2.23
CA PHE A 332 10.76 -12.67 -1.18
C PHE A 332 10.52 -11.17 -1.07
N LEU A 333 10.38 -10.66 0.15
CA LEU A 333 10.30 -9.22 0.43
C LEU A 333 11.71 -8.61 0.36
N VAL A 334 11.84 -7.41 -0.19
CA VAL A 334 13.12 -6.71 -0.27
C VAL A 334 13.58 -6.29 1.12
N GLN A 335 14.76 -6.75 1.55
CA GLN A 335 15.30 -6.51 2.88
C GLN A 335 16.04 -5.16 2.96
N SER A 336 16.70 -4.73 1.88
CA SER A 336 17.30 -3.40 1.78
C SER A 336 17.47 -2.93 0.33
N ALA A 337 17.30 -1.63 0.09
CA ALA A 337 17.68 -0.99 -1.17
C ALA A 337 19.11 -0.40 -1.15
N SER A 338 19.78 -0.41 0.02
CA SER A 338 21.12 0.16 0.22
C SER A 338 22.22 -0.81 -0.28
N PRO A 339 23.18 -0.36 -1.10
CA PRO A 339 24.25 -1.22 -1.63
C PRO A 339 25.11 -1.94 -0.59
N SER A 340 25.24 -1.36 0.62
CA SER A 340 25.95 -1.95 1.77
C SER A 340 25.19 -3.08 2.48
N SER A 341 24.07 -3.54 1.94
CA SER A 341 23.22 -4.59 2.54
C SER A 341 22.54 -5.48 1.48
N TYR A 342 23.05 -5.47 0.25
CA TYR A 342 22.54 -6.32 -0.84
C TYR A 342 22.74 -7.82 -0.58
N GLU A 343 23.64 -8.20 0.33
CA GLU A 343 23.80 -9.59 0.76
C GLU A 343 22.64 -10.13 1.60
N LEU A 344 21.71 -9.27 2.06
CA LEU A 344 20.46 -9.66 2.72
C LEU A 344 19.33 -10.00 1.75
N ASN A 345 19.46 -9.64 0.46
CA ASN A 345 18.41 -9.82 -0.55
C ASN A 345 18.54 -11.17 -1.28
N PHE A 346 17.40 -11.66 -1.77
CA PHE A 346 17.36 -12.78 -2.71
C PHE A 346 17.86 -12.33 -4.11
N PRO A 347 18.52 -13.20 -4.89
CA PRO A 347 19.06 -14.50 -4.51
C PRO A 347 20.49 -14.41 -3.95
N THR A 348 20.86 -15.36 -3.09
CA THR A 348 22.28 -15.63 -2.74
C THR A 348 22.85 -16.85 -3.47
N THR A 349 21.99 -17.63 -4.14
CA THR A 349 22.34 -18.82 -4.93
C THR A 349 21.89 -18.67 -6.38
N GLY A 350 22.52 -19.32 -7.35
CA GLY A 350 22.07 -19.19 -8.75
C GLY A 350 22.60 -20.25 -9.71
N ALA A 351 22.01 -20.31 -10.91
CA ALA A 351 22.37 -21.18 -12.03
C ALA A 351 21.97 -20.49 -13.35
N ASP A 352 22.51 -20.95 -14.49
CA ASP A 352 22.16 -20.39 -15.80
C ASP A 352 20.68 -20.62 -16.12
N GLY A 353 19.99 -19.59 -16.60
CA GLY A 353 18.60 -19.71 -17.03
C GLY A 353 17.58 -19.68 -15.89
N LEU A 354 17.99 -19.53 -14.62
CA LEU A 354 17.06 -19.18 -13.55
C LEU A 354 16.60 -17.72 -13.67
N TYR A 355 15.36 -17.45 -13.25
CA TYR A 355 14.77 -16.12 -13.35
C TYR A 355 13.75 -15.81 -12.24
N PHE A 356 13.58 -14.53 -11.96
CA PHE A 356 12.60 -14.01 -11.01
C PHE A 356 12.00 -12.68 -11.53
N ASP A 357 10.78 -12.37 -11.11
CA ASP A 357 10.06 -11.17 -11.52
C ASP A 357 10.09 -10.11 -10.39
N LEU A 358 10.31 -8.84 -10.70
CA LEU A 358 10.26 -7.73 -9.73
C LEU A 358 8.82 -7.17 -9.58
N ASP A 359 8.32 -7.00 -8.36
CA ASP A 359 7.13 -6.17 -8.08
C ASP A 359 7.58 -4.71 -7.89
N VAL A 360 7.39 -3.89 -8.92
CA VAL A 360 7.74 -2.45 -8.91
C VAL A 360 6.57 -1.64 -8.33
N GLY A 361 6.83 -0.85 -7.29
CA GLY A 361 5.86 0.07 -6.68
C GLY A 361 6.12 1.53 -7.05
N GLY A 362 5.05 2.31 -7.23
CA GLY A 362 5.10 3.77 -7.44
C GLY A 362 5.23 4.26 -8.89
N ILE A 363 5.54 3.38 -9.84
CA ILE A 363 5.61 3.68 -11.28
C ILE A 363 5.12 2.49 -12.12
N ASP A 364 4.64 2.77 -13.33
CA ASP A 364 4.44 1.76 -14.36
C ASP A 364 5.80 1.22 -14.84
N ALA A 365 6.03 -0.07 -14.58
CA ALA A 365 7.31 -0.72 -14.86
C ALA A 365 7.68 -0.79 -16.35
N SER A 366 6.72 -0.61 -17.27
CA SER A 366 6.99 -0.55 -18.71
C SER A 366 7.78 0.70 -19.13
N GLN A 367 7.82 1.73 -18.28
CA GLN A 367 8.50 2.99 -18.50
C GLN A 367 10.00 2.94 -18.11
N LEU A 368 10.43 1.86 -17.44
CA LEU A 368 11.79 1.71 -16.91
C LEU A 368 12.74 1.06 -17.92
N SER A 369 13.80 1.80 -18.27
CA SER A 369 14.99 1.29 -18.96
C SER A 369 16.01 0.80 -17.93
N TRP A 370 16.53 -0.41 -18.11
CA TRP A 370 17.34 -1.10 -17.09
C TRP A 370 18.82 -1.20 -17.44
N THR A 371 19.68 -0.87 -16.47
CA THR A 371 21.13 -1.16 -16.48
C THR A 371 21.44 -2.24 -15.45
N VAL A 372 22.42 -3.10 -15.75
CA VAL A 372 22.87 -4.18 -14.85
C VAL A 372 24.36 -4.03 -14.58
N ASN A 373 24.68 -3.61 -13.36
CA ASN A 373 26.03 -3.59 -12.83
C ASN A 373 26.33 -4.95 -12.16
N THR A 374 27.52 -5.51 -12.39
CA THR A 374 27.98 -6.76 -11.78
C THR A 374 29.45 -6.63 -11.38
N SER A 375 29.82 -7.13 -10.20
CA SER A 375 31.20 -7.11 -9.71
C SER A 375 32.07 -8.24 -10.28
N GLY A 376 31.59 -9.00 -11.28
CA GLY A 376 32.30 -10.17 -11.79
C GLY A 376 31.82 -10.67 -13.16
N ARG A 377 31.94 -11.97 -13.39
CA ARG A 377 31.71 -12.61 -14.72
C ARG A 377 30.33 -13.22 -14.88
N LEU A 378 29.54 -13.35 -13.81
CA LEU A 378 28.12 -13.68 -13.92
C LEU A 378 27.36 -12.47 -14.46
N ARG A 379 26.35 -12.73 -15.27
CA ARG A 379 25.51 -11.70 -15.91
C ARG A 379 24.05 -11.89 -15.49
N ALA A 380 23.31 -10.79 -15.49
CA ALA A 380 21.87 -10.82 -15.44
C ALA A 380 21.31 -9.97 -16.59
N THR A 381 20.10 -10.29 -17.04
CA THR A 381 19.35 -9.48 -18.02
C THR A 381 17.98 -9.17 -17.45
N VAL A 382 17.62 -7.89 -17.37
CA VAL A 382 16.26 -7.46 -17.01
C VAL A 382 15.47 -7.23 -18.30
N SER A 383 14.24 -7.73 -18.37
CA SER A 383 13.36 -7.58 -19.52
C SER A 383 11.91 -7.36 -19.10
N TRP A 384 11.19 -6.50 -19.82
CA TRP A 384 9.74 -6.39 -19.73
C TRP A 384 9.13 -7.42 -20.68
N THR A 385 8.52 -8.47 -20.13
CA THR A 385 8.09 -9.64 -20.91
C THR A 385 6.80 -10.23 -20.34
N ARG A 386 6.15 -11.16 -21.05
CA ARG A 386 5.02 -11.92 -20.49
C ARG A 386 5.50 -13.24 -19.86
N PRO A 387 4.84 -13.71 -18.79
CA PRO A 387 5.00 -15.09 -18.32
C PRO A 387 4.75 -16.09 -19.45
N ARG A 388 5.49 -17.19 -19.45
CA ARG A 388 5.49 -18.17 -20.54
C ARG A 388 4.23 -19.05 -20.45
N SER A 389 3.35 -18.98 -21.46
CA SER A 389 2.14 -19.80 -21.51
C SER A 389 2.34 -21.19 -22.15
N GLY A 390 3.36 -21.34 -23.01
CA GLY A 390 3.66 -22.58 -23.72
C GLY A 390 4.41 -23.63 -22.90
N THR A 391 4.77 -24.72 -23.57
CA THR A 391 5.53 -25.84 -23.00
C THR A 391 7.00 -25.83 -23.46
N PHE A 392 7.82 -26.61 -22.76
CA PHE A 392 9.19 -26.95 -23.13
C PHE A 392 9.45 -28.43 -22.81
N THR A 393 10.51 -29.01 -23.35
CA THR A 393 10.95 -30.37 -23.02
C THR A 393 12.03 -30.32 -21.95
N ALA A 394 11.80 -30.94 -20.80
CA ALA A 394 12.81 -31.09 -19.75
C ALA A 394 13.85 -32.17 -20.13
N PRO A 395 15.05 -32.19 -19.52
CA PRO A 395 16.11 -33.13 -19.93
C PRO A 395 15.85 -34.61 -19.68
N ASP A 396 14.78 -34.95 -18.96
CA ASP A 396 14.21 -36.29 -18.79
C ASP A 396 13.25 -36.69 -19.93
N GLY A 397 13.05 -35.81 -20.92
CA GLY A 397 12.15 -36.00 -22.05
C GLY A 397 10.69 -35.59 -21.78
N ARG A 398 10.35 -35.14 -20.56
CA ARG A 398 8.96 -34.77 -20.21
C ARG A 398 8.59 -33.43 -20.83
N THR A 399 7.35 -33.32 -21.33
CA THR A 399 6.76 -32.04 -21.75
C THR A 399 6.24 -31.30 -20.51
N VAL A 400 6.74 -30.09 -20.29
CA VAL A 400 6.49 -29.29 -19.09
C VAL A 400 5.88 -27.96 -19.48
N GLN A 401 4.82 -27.51 -18.80
CA GLN A 401 4.31 -26.16 -18.97
C GLN A 401 5.20 -25.17 -18.21
N ALA A 402 5.64 -24.10 -18.89
CA ALA A 402 6.47 -23.08 -18.28
C ALA A 402 5.66 -22.19 -17.32
N ASP A 403 6.32 -21.55 -16.34
CA ASP A 403 5.75 -20.50 -15.49
C ASP A 403 4.40 -20.84 -14.82
N VAL A 404 4.13 -22.11 -14.49
CA VAL A 404 2.81 -22.56 -13.98
C VAL A 404 2.40 -21.90 -12.66
N TRP A 405 3.36 -21.49 -11.83
CA TRP A 405 3.11 -20.73 -10.60
C TRP A 405 2.57 -19.31 -10.84
N ILE A 406 2.53 -18.84 -12.09
CA ILE A 406 1.98 -17.54 -12.48
C ILE A 406 0.61 -17.78 -13.13
N ARG A 407 -0.45 -17.65 -12.32
CA ARG A 407 -1.85 -17.89 -12.71
C ARG A 407 -2.33 -16.94 -13.81
N ASP A 408 -2.15 -15.62 -13.66
CA ASP A 408 -2.37 -14.66 -14.75
C ASP A 408 -1.11 -14.47 -15.59
N LYS A 409 -1.21 -14.81 -16.88
CA LYS A 409 -0.16 -14.62 -17.90
C LYS A 409 -0.51 -13.57 -18.95
N SER A 410 -1.61 -12.84 -18.75
CA SER A 410 -2.00 -11.70 -19.60
C SER A 410 -1.21 -10.43 -19.23
N SER A 411 -0.89 -10.27 -17.94
CA SER A 411 -0.01 -9.20 -17.45
C SER A 411 1.44 -9.40 -17.86
N TYR A 412 2.16 -8.29 -18.07
CA TYR A 412 3.61 -8.27 -18.24
C TYR A 412 4.33 -8.27 -16.88
N VAL A 413 5.61 -8.66 -16.88
CA VAL A 413 6.48 -8.77 -15.71
C VAL A 413 7.88 -8.21 -16.01
N THR A 414 8.51 -7.61 -15.00
CA THR A 414 9.92 -7.18 -15.05
C THR A 414 10.81 -8.36 -14.65
N ARG A 415 11.18 -9.20 -15.61
CA ARG A 415 11.91 -10.44 -15.37
C ARG A 415 13.42 -10.24 -15.39
N VAL A 416 14.08 -10.64 -14.31
CA VAL A 416 15.53 -10.79 -14.20
C VAL A 416 15.90 -12.24 -14.50
N THR A 417 16.76 -12.47 -15.50
CA THR A 417 17.30 -13.82 -15.81
C THR A 417 18.80 -13.86 -15.56
N LEU A 418 19.26 -14.85 -14.80
CA LEU A 418 20.68 -15.09 -14.51
C LEU A 418 21.36 -15.87 -15.66
N ARG A 419 22.60 -15.51 -15.96
CA ARG A 419 23.43 -16.13 -17.01
C ARG A 419 24.86 -16.35 -16.55
N GLY A 420 25.41 -17.54 -16.82
CA GLY A 420 26.74 -17.92 -16.35
C GLY A 420 27.18 -19.33 -16.78
N PRO A 421 28.23 -19.90 -16.16
CA PRO A 421 28.74 -21.22 -16.50
C PRO A 421 27.67 -22.32 -16.34
N ARG A 422 27.57 -23.19 -17.34
CA ARG A 422 26.70 -24.38 -17.38
C ARG A 422 27.41 -25.49 -18.15
N ALA A 423 27.08 -26.75 -17.84
CA ALA A 423 27.61 -27.87 -18.60
C ALA A 423 27.04 -27.90 -20.03
N SER A 424 27.90 -28.14 -21.02
CA SER A 424 27.51 -28.43 -22.40
C SER A 424 26.96 -29.85 -22.54
N SER A 425 26.31 -30.15 -23.67
CA SER A 425 25.86 -31.52 -23.99
C SER A 425 27.01 -32.53 -24.03
N SER A 426 28.22 -32.11 -24.42
CA SER A 426 29.42 -32.98 -24.39
C SER A 426 29.97 -33.20 -22.98
N GLN A 427 29.95 -32.17 -22.12
CA GLN A 427 30.30 -32.32 -20.71
C GLN A 427 29.29 -33.21 -19.97
N ILE A 428 27.98 -33.02 -20.18
CA ILE A 428 26.91 -33.83 -19.58
C ILE A 428 27.07 -35.33 -19.89
N ASN A 429 27.34 -35.67 -21.15
CA ASN A 429 27.48 -37.06 -21.60
C ASN A 429 28.85 -37.68 -21.28
N SER A 430 29.88 -36.89 -20.98
CA SER A 430 31.19 -37.44 -20.59
C SER A 430 31.18 -37.97 -19.15
N SER A 431 31.92 -39.05 -18.91
CA SER A 431 32.28 -39.52 -17.55
C SER A 431 33.41 -38.70 -16.94
N ARG A 432 34.26 -38.06 -17.77
CA ARG A 432 35.39 -37.21 -17.39
C ARG A 432 35.27 -35.90 -18.18
N PRO A 433 34.43 -34.94 -17.74
CA PRO A 433 34.18 -33.72 -18.50
C PRO A 433 35.39 -32.79 -18.46
N SER A 434 35.48 -31.89 -19.43
CA SER A 434 36.40 -30.75 -19.36
C SER A 434 35.97 -29.77 -18.28
N ARG A 435 36.95 -29.10 -17.65
CA ARG A 435 36.70 -28.03 -16.66
C ARG A 435 35.86 -26.90 -17.27
N LEU A 436 34.92 -26.36 -16.51
CA LEU A 436 34.20 -25.14 -16.90
C LEU A 436 35.15 -23.94 -16.86
N THR A 437 35.22 -23.20 -17.97
CA THR A 437 36.06 -22.02 -18.12
C THR A 437 35.21 -20.79 -18.48
N PRO A 438 35.52 -19.61 -17.93
CA PRO A 438 36.51 -19.35 -16.88
C PRO A 438 36.07 -19.93 -15.53
N SER A 439 37.03 -20.14 -14.62
CA SER A 439 36.72 -20.42 -13.21
C SER A 439 35.98 -19.23 -12.58
N LEU A 440 35.10 -19.53 -11.64
CA LEU A 440 34.22 -18.54 -11.03
C LEU A 440 34.78 -18.07 -9.69
N SER A 441 34.93 -16.75 -9.52
CA SER A 441 35.16 -16.14 -8.21
C SER A 441 33.81 -15.75 -7.60
N LEU A 442 33.58 -16.08 -6.34
CA LEU A 442 32.39 -15.70 -5.59
C LEU A 442 32.81 -15.13 -4.22
N PRO A 443 32.01 -14.26 -3.59
CA PRO A 443 30.72 -13.75 -4.05
C PRO A 443 30.81 -12.76 -5.23
N GLN A 444 29.67 -12.50 -5.89
CA GLN A 444 29.51 -11.44 -6.88
C GLN A 444 28.27 -10.60 -6.58
N THR A 445 28.45 -9.28 -6.50
CA THR A 445 27.38 -8.31 -6.24
C THR A 445 26.76 -7.85 -7.55
N PHE A 446 25.43 -7.77 -7.56
CA PHE A 446 24.62 -7.21 -8.64
C PHE A 446 23.90 -5.96 -8.17
N GLU A 447 23.82 -4.96 -9.04
CA GLU A 447 22.94 -3.80 -8.90
C GLU A 447 22.19 -3.58 -10.24
N LEU A 448 20.87 -3.74 -10.18
CA LEU A 448 19.93 -3.46 -11.25
C LEU A 448 19.41 -2.03 -11.05
N VAL A 449 19.61 -1.15 -12.03
CA VAL A 449 19.17 0.26 -11.96
C VAL A 449 18.15 0.51 -13.06
N GLY A 450 16.90 0.73 -12.68
CA GLY A 450 15.79 1.10 -13.57
C GLY A 450 15.59 2.61 -13.59
N ARG A 451 15.52 3.21 -14.77
CA ARG A 451 15.34 4.66 -14.99
C ARG A 451 14.21 4.93 -15.97
N ASP A 452 13.36 5.92 -15.70
CA ASP A 452 12.37 6.42 -16.66
C ASP A 452 12.87 7.68 -17.40
N ARG A 453 11.97 8.38 -18.11
CA ARG A 453 12.25 9.68 -18.75
C ARG A 453 11.94 10.90 -17.86
N GLY A 454 11.24 10.71 -16.74
CA GLY A 454 10.90 11.75 -15.77
C GLY A 454 11.99 12.02 -14.73
N GLY A 455 13.03 11.19 -14.68
CA GLY A 455 14.09 11.26 -13.66
C GLY A 455 13.82 10.39 -12.43
N ASN A 456 12.84 9.48 -12.50
CA ASN A 456 12.61 8.47 -11.49
C ASN A 456 13.68 7.36 -11.61
N GLU A 457 14.19 6.92 -10.47
CA GLU A 457 15.22 5.88 -10.37
C GLU A 457 14.81 4.84 -9.32
N VAL A 458 14.83 3.57 -9.69
CA VAL A 458 14.66 2.43 -8.77
C VAL A 458 15.89 1.53 -8.83
N ARG A 459 16.30 0.99 -7.67
CA ARG A 459 17.40 0.03 -7.57
C ARG A 459 16.95 -1.28 -6.97
N TYR A 460 17.57 -2.36 -7.43
CA TYR A 460 17.56 -3.65 -6.76
C TYR A 460 18.95 -4.25 -6.78
N GLY A 461 19.41 -4.85 -5.69
CA GLY A 461 20.71 -5.50 -5.67
C GLY A 461 20.75 -6.71 -4.76
N PHE A 462 21.61 -7.66 -5.12
CA PHE A 462 21.74 -8.96 -4.48
C PHE A 462 23.19 -9.46 -4.61
N VAL A 463 23.58 -10.43 -3.77
CA VAL A 463 24.95 -10.95 -3.76
C VAL A 463 24.93 -12.47 -3.93
N LEU A 464 25.29 -12.95 -5.12
CA LEU A 464 25.44 -14.38 -5.38
C LEU A 464 26.69 -14.90 -4.67
N ARG A 465 26.48 -15.81 -3.71
CA ARG A 465 27.50 -16.47 -2.87
C ARG A 465 27.83 -17.88 -3.36
N GLN A 466 26.89 -18.56 -4.02
CA GLN A 466 27.08 -19.90 -4.61
C GLN A 466 26.48 -19.97 -6.03
N TRP A 467 27.11 -20.77 -6.90
CA TRP A 467 26.64 -21.01 -8.28
C TRP A 467 26.61 -22.50 -8.60
N PHE A 468 25.51 -22.95 -9.20
CA PHE A 468 25.14 -24.34 -9.36
C PHE A 468 25.09 -24.76 -10.83
N VAL A 469 25.49 -26.00 -11.11
CA VAL A 469 25.48 -26.62 -12.45
C VAL A 469 24.97 -28.05 -12.34
N HIS A 470 23.95 -28.40 -13.13
CA HIS A 470 23.30 -29.71 -13.11
C HIS A 470 23.78 -30.61 -14.27
N ARG A 471 23.64 -31.94 -14.15
CA ARG A 471 24.01 -32.91 -15.21
C ARG A 471 22.90 -33.18 -16.24
N GLY A 472 21.86 -32.34 -16.32
CA GLY A 472 20.69 -32.61 -17.15
C GLY A 472 20.06 -33.97 -16.84
N GLY A 473 19.63 -34.70 -17.87
CA GLY A 473 18.97 -36.00 -17.79
C GLY A 473 19.90 -37.19 -17.52
N LYS A 474 20.84 -37.11 -16.56
CA LYS A 474 21.86 -38.15 -16.32
C LYS A 474 21.91 -38.63 -14.87
N GLU A 475 21.27 -39.77 -14.65
CA GLU A 475 21.31 -40.56 -13.42
C GLU A 475 22.51 -41.51 -13.46
N VAL A 476 23.37 -41.46 -12.43
CA VAL A 476 24.44 -42.44 -12.17
C VAL A 476 24.73 -42.50 -10.66
N THR A 477 25.59 -43.43 -10.25
CA THR A 477 26.02 -43.61 -8.84
C THR A 477 26.64 -42.35 -8.23
N GLN A 478 26.49 -42.19 -6.90
CA GLN A 478 26.97 -41.02 -6.16
C GLN A 478 28.46 -40.72 -6.45
N SER A 479 29.32 -41.75 -6.44
CA SER A 479 30.75 -41.65 -6.76
C SER A 479 31.03 -41.15 -8.19
N ASN A 480 30.23 -41.58 -9.17
CA ASN A 480 30.34 -41.11 -10.55
C ASN A 480 29.85 -39.66 -10.72
N GLN A 481 28.89 -39.21 -9.91
CA GLN A 481 28.49 -37.80 -9.87
C GLN A 481 29.54 -36.90 -9.18
N ILE A 482 30.13 -37.36 -8.07
CA ILE A 482 31.28 -36.68 -7.41
C ILE A 482 32.43 -36.50 -8.41
N SER A 483 32.78 -37.57 -9.11
CA SER A 483 33.84 -37.57 -10.14
C SER A 483 33.54 -36.62 -11.30
N TRP A 484 32.27 -36.56 -11.76
CA TRP A 484 31.84 -35.65 -12.80
C TRP A 484 31.93 -34.18 -12.38
N CYS A 485 31.42 -33.83 -11.20
CA CYS A 485 31.53 -32.48 -10.65
C CYS A 485 32.99 -32.04 -10.52
N SER A 486 33.86 -32.93 -9.99
CA SER A 486 35.30 -32.66 -9.86
C SER A 486 35.97 -32.40 -11.21
N GLY A 487 35.58 -33.12 -12.26
CA GLY A 487 36.04 -32.88 -13.64
C GLY A 487 35.68 -31.49 -14.17
N LEU A 488 34.49 -30.97 -13.84
CA LEU A 488 34.10 -29.60 -14.16
C LEU A 488 34.91 -28.52 -13.41
N GLY A 489 35.69 -28.90 -12.38
CA GLY A 489 36.30 -27.96 -11.43
C GLY A 489 35.32 -27.47 -10.34
N TYR A 490 34.22 -28.20 -10.15
CA TYR A 490 33.17 -27.95 -9.16
C TYR A 490 33.20 -29.07 -8.10
N ARG A 491 32.38 -28.98 -7.06
CA ARG A 491 32.13 -30.09 -6.11
C ARG A 491 30.68 -30.56 -6.20
N LEU A 492 30.42 -31.82 -5.88
CA LEU A 492 29.03 -32.24 -5.63
C LEU A 492 28.50 -31.45 -4.42
N VAL A 493 27.23 -31.07 -4.48
CA VAL A 493 26.54 -30.38 -3.38
C VAL A 493 26.53 -31.22 -2.09
N ARG A 494 26.37 -30.55 -0.97
CA ARG A 494 25.96 -31.12 0.32
C ARG A 494 24.48 -30.85 0.54
N VAL A 495 23.85 -31.58 1.46
CA VAL A 495 22.46 -31.33 1.87
C VAL A 495 22.25 -29.85 2.22
N ARG A 496 23.21 -29.26 2.96
CA ARG A 496 23.21 -27.85 3.35
C ARG A 496 23.38 -26.82 2.22
N ASP A 497 23.83 -27.23 1.03
CA ASP A 497 23.88 -26.33 -0.13
C ASP A 497 22.50 -26.27 -0.83
N LEU A 498 21.60 -27.24 -0.56
CA LEU A 498 20.31 -27.38 -1.24
C LEU A 498 19.11 -27.01 -0.38
N THR A 499 19.09 -27.39 0.90
CA THR A 499 17.90 -27.31 1.77
C THR A 499 18.24 -26.93 3.20
N ASN A 500 17.32 -26.26 3.92
CA ASN A 500 17.37 -26.05 5.37
C ASN A 500 16.57 -27.10 6.18
N ALA A 501 16.16 -28.19 5.53
CA ALA A 501 15.55 -29.34 6.19
C ALA A 501 16.39 -29.89 7.35
N VAL A 502 15.72 -30.32 8.41
CA VAL A 502 16.33 -30.85 9.64
C VAL A 502 15.57 -32.08 10.14
N ARG A 503 16.30 -33.02 10.75
CA ARG A 503 15.68 -34.16 11.45
C ARG A 503 16.55 -34.64 12.60
N THR A 504 15.96 -34.79 13.77
CA THR A 504 16.62 -35.24 15.00
C THR A 504 16.59 -36.77 15.17
N GLY A 505 15.53 -37.42 14.71
CA GLY A 505 15.40 -38.89 14.73
C GLY A 505 16.28 -39.59 13.69
N ASN A 506 16.68 -40.83 13.98
CA ASN A 506 17.58 -41.65 13.16
C ASN A 506 17.06 -41.87 11.72
N TYR A 507 17.83 -41.64 10.65
CA TYR A 507 19.14 -40.98 10.56
C TYR A 507 19.01 -39.45 10.74
N PRO A 508 19.92 -38.78 11.46
CA PRO A 508 19.87 -37.34 11.61
C PRO A 508 20.10 -36.62 10.28
N ILE A 509 19.45 -35.46 10.09
CA ILE A 509 19.60 -34.58 8.93
C ILE A 509 19.92 -33.17 9.43
N SER A 510 20.95 -32.56 8.85
CA SER A 510 21.35 -31.17 9.12
C SER A 510 21.60 -30.44 7.80
N GLY A 511 20.59 -29.70 7.35
CA GLY A 511 20.67 -28.80 6.21
C GLY A 511 21.36 -27.47 6.54
N ALA A 512 21.00 -26.43 5.80
CA ALA A 512 21.39 -25.05 6.06
C ALA A 512 20.74 -24.47 7.32
N VAL A 513 21.21 -23.28 7.71
CA VAL A 513 20.63 -22.46 8.78
C VAL A 513 20.03 -21.16 8.21
N PRO A 514 18.96 -20.60 8.80
CA PRO A 514 18.17 -21.18 9.89
C PRO A 514 17.40 -22.42 9.42
N SER A 515 17.40 -23.44 10.26
CA SER A 515 16.72 -24.72 9.98
C SER A 515 15.21 -24.55 9.91
N SER A 516 14.56 -25.36 9.10
CA SER A 516 13.10 -25.44 9.05
C SER A 516 12.51 -26.20 10.25
N SER A 517 11.19 -26.30 10.28
CA SER A 517 10.40 -27.06 11.25
C SER A 517 10.47 -28.60 11.08
N GLY A 518 11.14 -29.13 10.06
CA GLY A 518 11.20 -30.58 9.83
C GLY A 518 11.95 -31.00 8.58
N ASN A 519 11.65 -32.19 8.06
CA ASN A 519 12.32 -32.75 6.89
C ASN A 519 11.74 -32.25 5.56
N TRP A 520 11.74 -30.92 5.38
CA TRP A 520 11.33 -30.14 4.22
C TRP A 520 12.04 -28.78 4.30
N TYR A 521 12.20 -28.02 3.22
CA TYR A 521 12.70 -26.66 3.34
C TYR A 521 11.62 -25.69 3.86
N GLN A 522 12.02 -24.54 4.41
CA GLN A 522 11.17 -23.37 4.60
C GLN A 522 11.77 -22.14 3.90
N ARG A 523 10.99 -21.48 3.03
CA ARG A 523 11.48 -20.43 2.11
C ARG A 523 12.29 -19.37 2.85
N HIS A 524 13.59 -19.28 2.57
CA HIS A 524 14.50 -18.40 3.31
C HIS A 524 15.72 -18.02 2.48
N ILE A 525 16.17 -16.77 2.63
CA ILE A 525 17.35 -16.23 1.96
C ILE A 525 18.61 -16.81 2.63
N GLY A 526 19.61 -17.21 1.85
CA GLY A 526 20.88 -17.76 2.36
C GLY A 526 20.85 -19.19 2.89
N ALA A 527 19.69 -19.87 2.86
CA ALA A 527 19.48 -21.16 3.54
C ALA A 527 19.35 -22.36 2.57
N GLY A 528 20.09 -22.34 1.46
CA GLY A 528 20.15 -23.42 0.46
C GLY A 528 19.42 -23.11 -0.85
N PHE A 529 19.86 -23.78 -1.93
CA PHE A 529 19.45 -23.49 -3.30
C PHE A 529 17.96 -23.73 -3.58
N PHE A 530 17.40 -24.88 -3.19
CA PHE A 530 15.96 -25.14 -3.34
C PHE A 530 15.15 -24.29 -2.34
N THR A 531 15.70 -24.03 -1.16
CA THR A 531 15.10 -23.11 -0.17
C THR A 531 14.91 -21.69 -0.72
N GLU A 532 15.81 -21.22 -1.60
CA GLU A 532 15.70 -19.95 -2.33
C GLU A 532 14.89 -20.05 -3.63
N TRP A 533 15.11 -21.03 -4.50
CA TRP A 533 14.48 -21.05 -5.83
C TRP A 533 13.16 -21.80 -5.92
N GLY A 534 12.80 -22.59 -4.89
CA GLY A 534 11.57 -23.37 -4.86
C GLY A 534 11.60 -24.54 -5.85
N TYR A 535 10.44 -24.91 -6.38
CA TYR A 535 10.31 -26.04 -7.29
C TYR A 535 11.02 -25.82 -8.63
N MET A 536 12.18 -26.46 -8.79
CA MET A 536 13.12 -26.20 -9.88
C MET A 536 12.63 -26.60 -11.28
N PHE A 537 11.72 -27.57 -11.39
CA PHE A 537 11.30 -28.18 -12.66
C PHE A 537 10.63 -27.22 -13.63
N TYR A 538 9.91 -26.20 -13.14
CA TYR A 538 9.10 -25.32 -13.99
C TYR A 538 9.86 -24.13 -14.59
N TYR A 539 11.15 -23.93 -14.25
CA TYR A 539 12.00 -22.91 -14.85
C TYR A 539 12.47 -23.34 -16.24
N ALA A 540 11.79 -22.85 -17.27
CA ALA A 540 11.92 -23.34 -18.64
C ALA A 540 13.29 -23.12 -19.31
N ASP A 541 14.16 -22.26 -18.78
CA ASP A 541 15.54 -22.06 -19.26
C ASP A 541 16.61 -22.79 -18.42
N ALA A 542 16.26 -23.26 -17.22
CA ALA A 542 17.23 -23.68 -16.20
C ALA A 542 17.60 -25.18 -16.24
N GLY A 543 16.82 -26.02 -16.95
CA GLY A 543 17.19 -27.40 -17.25
C GLY A 543 17.15 -28.40 -16.07
N PHE A 544 16.54 -28.07 -14.95
CA PHE A 544 16.34 -29.03 -13.85
C PHE A 544 15.21 -30.01 -14.19
N VAL A 545 15.42 -31.29 -13.91
CA VAL A 545 14.37 -32.32 -13.98
C VAL A 545 13.53 -32.31 -12.70
N ASN A 546 12.31 -32.85 -12.77
CA ASN A 546 11.53 -33.20 -11.58
C ASN A 546 12.12 -34.49 -11.00
N SER A 547 13.02 -34.38 -10.02
CA SER A 547 13.59 -35.54 -9.33
C SER A 547 14.16 -35.16 -7.96
N HIS A 548 14.81 -36.14 -7.35
CA HIS A 548 15.84 -35.96 -6.34
C HIS A 548 17.20 -35.69 -7.02
N TYR A 549 18.18 -35.28 -6.20
CA TYR A 549 19.57 -35.09 -6.59
C TYR A 549 20.49 -35.54 -5.45
N TRP A 550 21.57 -36.26 -5.80
CA TRP A 550 22.59 -36.69 -4.85
C TRP A 550 23.26 -35.50 -4.13
N ALA A 551 23.36 -35.62 -2.81
CA ALA A 551 24.36 -34.90 -2.02
C ALA A 551 25.64 -35.75 -1.89
N SER A 552 26.73 -35.11 -1.45
CA SER A 552 28.01 -35.74 -1.11
C SER A 552 28.09 -36.22 0.35
N ASP A 553 27.10 -35.90 1.16
CA ASP A 553 26.95 -36.44 2.52
C ASP A 553 26.41 -37.88 2.46
N ALA A 554 26.90 -38.76 3.34
CA ALA A 554 26.55 -40.18 3.38
C ALA A 554 26.61 -40.73 4.82
N SER A 555 25.98 -41.90 5.03
CA SER A 555 25.83 -42.58 6.33
C SER A 555 25.99 -44.10 6.14
N GLY A 556 27.23 -44.58 6.11
CA GLY A 556 27.53 -45.98 5.82
C GLY A 556 27.46 -46.30 4.33
N SER A 557 26.65 -47.29 3.94
CA SER A 557 26.35 -47.64 2.54
C SER A 557 25.37 -46.67 1.86
N ASP A 558 24.73 -45.79 2.62
CA ASP A 558 23.63 -44.97 2.13
C ASP A 558 24.10 -43.53 1.91
N GLY A 559 23.97 -43.02 0.68
CA GLY A 559 24.14 -41.60 0.38
C GLY A 559 22.86 -40.82 0.70
N PHE A 560 22.98 -39.51 0.97
CA PHE A 560 21.81 -38.64 1.07
C PHE A 560 21.45 -38.01 -0.28
N TYR A 561 20.16 -37.85 -0.53
CA TYR A 561 19.61 -37.14 -1.68
C TYR A 561 18.57 -36.11 -1.22
N VAL A 562 18.38 -35.05 -2.02
CA VAL A 562 17.44 -33.97 -1.72
C VAL A 562 16.42 -33.82 -2.85
N VAL A 563 15.14 -33.82 -2.49
CA VAL A 563 14.02 -33.67 -3.44
C VAL A 563 13.88 -32.20 -3.88
N SER A 564 13.92 -31.94 -5.19
CA SER A 564 14.07 -30.57 -5.74
C SER A 564 12.81 -29.71 -5.77
N PHE A 565 11.73 -30.16 -5.13
CA PHE A 565 10.48 -29.41 -5.05
C PHE A 565 10.08 -29.02 -3.63
N ASN A 566 10.26 -29.90 -2.63
CA ASN A 566 9.94 -29.61 -1.23
C ASN A 566 11.17 -29.61 -0.29
N GLY A 567 12.36 -29.93 -0.79
CA GLY A 567 13.60 -29.94 -0.01
C GLY A 567 13.72 -31.10 0.99
N ASN A 568 12.84 -32.10 0.92
CA ASN A 568 12.93 -33.29 1.77
C ASN A 568 14.25 -34.02 1.52
N VAL A 569 14.90 -34.46 2.59
CA VAL A 569 16.13 -35.24 2.53
C VAL A 569 15.82 -36.71 2.83
N TYR A 570 16.34 -37.59 1.98
CA TYR A 570 16.20 -39.03 2.13
C TYR A 570 17.55 -39.72 1.93
N ARG A 571 17.59 -41.05 2.12
CA ARG A 571 18.77 -41.88 1.91
C ARG A 571 18.53 -42.94 0.85
N LEU A 572 19.56 -43.32 0.11
CA LEU A 572 19.56 -44.36 -0.91
C LEU A 572 20.93 -45.04 -0.95
N ASP A 573 20.98 -46.32 -1.31
CA ASP A 573 22.23 -47.05 -1.51
C ASP A 573 23.10 -46.35 -2.57
N ILE A 574 24.38 -46.11 -2.28
CA ILE A 574 25.31 -45.34 -3.14
C ILE A 574 25.56 -45.93 -4.54
N TYR A 575 25.25 -47.21 -4.77
CA TYR A 575 25.30 -47.88 -6.07
C TYR A 575 24.03 -47.67 -6.92
N SER A 576 22.99 -47.06 -6.35
CA SER A 576 21.80 -46.61 -7.10
C SER A 576 22.13 -45.42 -8.00
N SER A 577 21.33 -45.22 -9.05
CA SER A 577 21.48 -44.05 -9.93
C SER A 577 20.50 -42.94 -9.54
N ASP A 578 21.00 -41.71 -9.44
CA ASP A 578 20.21 -40.48 -9.24
C ASP A 578 20.97 -39.29 -9.88
N TYR A 579 20.30 -38.15 -10.03
CA TYR A 579 20.78 -36.94 -10.68
C TYR A 579 21.83 -36.20 -9.83
N ALA A 580 22.47 -35.18 -10.41
CA ALA A 580 23.45 -34.35 -9.72
C ALA A 580 23.31 -32.86 -10.00
N VAL A 581 23.47 -32.09 -8.93
CA VAL A 581 23.83 -30.67 -8.98
C VAL A 581 25.23 -30.53 -8.37
N CYS A 582 26.13 -29.88 -9.08
CA CYS A 582 27.42 -29.44 -8.58
C CYS A 582 27.31 -27.97 -8.14
N THR A 583 28.08 -27.57 -7.14
CA THR A 583 28.25 -26.16 -6.76
C THR A 583 29.71 -25.75 -6.89
N ALA A 584 29.94 -24.45 -7.11
CA ALA A 584 31.28 -23.87 -7.16
C ALA A 584 32.05 -24.18 -5.85
N PRO A 585 33.38 -24.36 -5.92
CA PRO A 585 34.21 -24.69 -4.75
C PRO A 585 34.20 -23.55 -3.71
#